data_AF-A0AAV1GJP7-F1
#
_entry.id   AF-A0AAV1GJP7-F1
#
_cell.length_a   1.000
_cell.length_b   1.000
_cell.length_c   1.000
_cell.angle_alpha   90.00
_cell.angle_beta   90.00
_cell.angle_gamma   90.00
#
_symmetry.space_group_name_H-M   'P 1'
#
loop_
_entity.id
_entity.type
_entity.pdbx_description
1 polymer ?
#
loop_
_entity_poly.entity_id
_entity_poly.type
_entity_poly.pdbx_seq_one_letter_code
_entity_poly.pdbx_strand_id
1 'polypeptide(L)'
;MTKFTYSEYLSQFRNAGGKCNNVTRWTEDRRRGGGESDVTSEPEDADPVVSAIRRGDVKAVNDLATSAPHSLLRENKDGWIPLHDAAFCGQTECMKTLLRAHPGSVDKRTLQEQTALLLAVSCEHLSCVRGLLEAGADPDISSKNKETPLYKACELENVDMVSLLLSYGATVNQRCGQGWTALHEAVSRSNTEISEILIRAGGTINPSNTYSITPLIVAAQRGQLKALCYLVGKGADVNIQTCDGVTALHEASKNGHKEIVGVLLTKNADANKPTSSGLLPLHVAAQYGHHEIVSLLVSVTSRAMLRHSCVSPLHLAAEHDRHAVAAVLLKTGADVNATLARSHFIQYADRRTTALYFAVAHGSTQTAEVLLKAGASLNLDPVSPLLMAVRRGCVHTVSLLLDRGADLDAKIPSHAATFPAVVALCMNNLPLLKCLLDNGCDALSCFKCTYGSAPHPASGVRTVGSSIHDHLLPLNCSEPPERATQFCEWISTPVMCTSAGLIIDRLLEHVAHVQLCSKLNELLDSREEWLAVKRKSSSARPLLHLCRLRIRSQIGRHRLKSLRSLPLPDRLIRYLSHTD
;
A
#
# COMPACT_ATOMS: atom_id res chain seq x y z
N MET A 1 -10.58 26.57 2.47
CA MET A 1 -10.82 25.34 3.25
C MET A 1 -10.27 24.16 2.46
N THR A 2 -8.99 23.84 2.65
CA THR A 2 -8.38 22.64 2.06
C THR A 2 -9.00 21.42 2.73
N LYS A 3 -9.80 20.65 1.98
CA LYS A 3 -10.32 19.35 2.43
C LYS A 3 -9.15 18.37 2.45
N PHE A 4 -8.49 18.26 3.60
CA PHE A 4 -7.57 17.15 3.85
C PHE A 4 -8.34 15.84 3.87
N THR A 5 -7.78 14.81 3.24
CA THR A 5 -8.39 13.49 3.06
C THR A 5 -8.04 12.55 4.21
N TYR A 6 -8.89 11.58 4.55
CA TYR A 6 -8.60 10.55 5.56
C TYR A 6 -7.34 9.72 5.23
N SER A 7 -6.99 9.60 3.95
CA SER A 7 -5.72 9.01 3.51
C SER A 7 -4.48 9.78 3.98
N GLU A 8 -4.56 11.11 4.04
CA GLU A 8 -3.49 11.97 4.58
C GLU A 8 -3.41 11.91 6.11
N TYR A 9 -4.53 11.66 6.79
CA TYR A 9 -4.52 11.35 8.23
C TYR A 9 -3.77 10.03 8.51
N LEU A 10 -4.01 8.97 7.72
CA LEU A 10 -3.35 7.67 7.91
C LEU A 10 -1.84 7.70 7.64
N SER A 11 -1.35 8.55 6.75
CA SER A 11 0.09 8.69 6.49
C SER A 11 0.84 9.25 7.71
N GLN A 12 0.17 10.06 8.54
CA GLN A 12 0.74 10.56 9.79
C GLN A 12 0.95 9.44 10.82
N PHE A 13 0.08 8.42 10.85
CA PHE A 13 0.20 7.29 11.78
C PHE A 13 1.11 6.14 11.29
N ARG A 14 1.34 6.01 9.96
CA ARG A 14 2.36 5.06 9.45
C ARG A 14 3.79 5.47 9.82
N ASN A 15 4.02 6.78 10.02
CA ASN A 15 5.30 7.31 10.49
C ASN A 15 5.33 7.55 12.02
N ALA A 16 4.18 7.46 12.72
CA ALA A 16 4.08 7.64 14.17
C ALA A 16 4.45 6.40 15.00
N GLY A 17 5.08 5.38 14.40
CA GLY A 17 5.94 4.44 15.13
C GLY A 17 7.25 5.08 15.60
N GLY A 18 7.59 6.26 15.06
CA GLY A 18 8.59 7.13 15.63
C GLY A 18 8.02 7.85 16.84
N LYS A 19 8.53 7.51 18.03
CA LYS A 19 8.39 8.33 19.25
C LYS A 19 8.41 9.81 18.88
N CYS A 20 7.44 10.59 19.36
CA CYS A 20 7.54 12.06 19.38
C CYS A 20 8.73 12.46 20.28
N ASN A 21 9.94 12.33 19.73
CA ASN A 21 11.24 12.53 20.36
C ASN A 21 11.62 14.02 20.38
N ASN A 22 10.69 14.91 20.76
CA ASN A 22 11.01 16.34 20.92
C ASN A 22 11.10 16.79 22.38
N VAL A 23 10.87 15.89 23.35
CA VAL A 23 11.21 16.10 24.77
C VAL A 23 12.39 15.21 25.21
N THR A 24 12.74 14.19 24.42
CA THR A 24 13.76 13.19 24.79
C THR A 24 15.20 13.65 24.65
N ARG A 25 15.47 14.87 24.13
CA ARG A 25 16.84 15.38 24.01
C ARG A 25 17.51 15.71 25.35
N TRP A 26 16.76 15.65 26.46
CA TRP A 26 17.27 15.89 27.81
C TRP A 26 17.24 14.65 28.73
N THR A 27 16.60 13.55 28.29
CA THR A 27 16.54 12.28 29.04
C THR A 27 17.68 11.31 28.71
N GLU A 28 18.38 11.49 27.59
CA GLU A 28 19.45 10.56 27.16
C GLU A 28 20.79 10.75 27.90
N ASP A 29 21.01 11.88 28.58
CA ASP A 29 22.24 12.10 29.38
C ASP A 29 22.26 11.39 30.74
N ARG A 30 21.19 10.68 31.13
CA ARG A 30 21.08 10.03 32.45
C ARG A 30 21.31 8.51 32.48
N ARG A 31 21.64 7.84 31.37
CA ARG A 31 21.76 6.36 31.36
C ARG A 31 23.00 5.74 30.70
N ARG A 32 24.00 6.51 30.27
CA ARG A 32 25.32 5.94 29.88
C ARG A 32 26.44 6.82 30.38
N GLY A 33 27.07 6.40 31.47
CA GLY A 33 28.23 7.07 32.05
C GLY A 33 28.92 6.16 33.08
N GLY A 34 29.46 5.05 32.61
CA GLY A 34 30.46 4.27 33.32
C GLY A 34 31.66 4.09 32.39
N GLY A 35 32.75 4.79 32.66
CA GLY A 35 33.98 4.76 31.87
C GLY A 35 34.66 6.13 31.83
N GLU A 36 35.80 6.22 32.52
CA GLU A 36 36.68 7.37 32.66
C GLU A 36 37.16 7.93 31.30
N SER A 37 37.14 9.27 31.15
CA SER A 37 38.33 10.10 30.92
C SER A 37 37.94 11.49 30.39
N ASP A 38 38.18 12.48 31.23
CA ASP A 38 38.82 13.77 30.92
C ASP A 38 38.06 14.91 30.21
N VAL A 39 38.38 16.10 30.73
CA VAL A 39 38.11 17.47 30.26
C VAL A 39 36.71 18.06 30.50
N THR A 40 36.61 18.65 31.70
CA THR A 40 35.91 19.89 32.06
C THR A 40 35.32 20.70 30.89
N SER A 41 34.00 20.75 30.82
CA SER A 41 33.26 21.96 30.49
C SER A 41 31.95 21.93 31.27
N GLU A 42 31.96 22.53 32.46
CA GLU A 42 30.70 22.87 33.13
C GLU A 42 29.92 23.84 32.24
N PRO A 43 28.59 23.69 32.10
CA PRO A 43 27.82 24.65 31.32
C PRO A 43 27.80 25.98 32.08
N GLU A 44 28.63 26.92 31.60
CA GLU A 44 28.62 28.32 32.01
C GLU A 44 27.19 28.89 31.86
N ASP A 45 26.76 29.65 32.88
CA ASP A 45 25.46 30.33 33.04
C ASP A 45 24.20 29.51 33.41
N ALA A 46 24.31 28.51 34.29
CA ALA A 46 23.12 28.00 35.00
C ALA A 46 22.67 29.01 36.09
N ASP A 47 21.50 29.63 35.91
CA ASP A 47 20.87 30.51 36.90
C ASP A 47 20.93 29.86 38.30
N PRO A 48 21.45 30.55 39.33
CA PRO A 48 21.62 29.97 40.67
C PRO A 48 20.32 29.40 41.23
N VAL A 49 19.18 30.02 40.92
CA VAL A 49 17.84 29.55 41.31
C VAL A 49 17.54 28.19 40.66
N VAL A 50 17.78 28.04 39.36
CA VAL A 50 17.53 26.80 38.63
C VAL A 50 18.44 25.67 39.14
N SER A 51 19.70 25.99 39.47
CA SER A 51 20.62 25.01 40.06
C SER A 51 20.14 24.50 41.43
N ALA A 52 19.62 25.40 42.28
CA ALA A 52 19.07 25.06 43.60
C ALA A 52 17.81 24.20 43.46
N ILE A 53 16.93 24.53 42.52
CA ILE A 53 15.74 23.74 42.20
C ILE A 53 16.13 22.33 41.75
N ARG A 54 17.09 22.17 40.82
CA ARG A 54 17.54 20.86 40.36
C ARG A 54 18.07 19.97 41.50
N ARG A 55 18.68 20.56 42.52
CA ARG A 55 19.16 19.87 43.73
C ARG A 55 18.06 19.64 44.79
N GLY A 56 16.89 20.27 44.66
CA GLY A 56 15.83 20.23 45.66
C GLY A 56 16.13 21.05 46.92
N ASP A 57 17.02 22.04 46.83
CA ASP A 57 17.41 22.86 47.99
C ASP A 57 16.38 23.95 48.27
N VAL A 58 15.38 23.60 49.07
CA VAL A 58 14.27 24.49 49.44
C VAL A 58 14.76 25.74 50.19
N LYS A 59 15.82 25.61 51.01
CA LYS A 59 16.36 26.74 51.78
C LYS A 59 17.00 27.76 50.85
N ALA A 60 17.87 27.32 49.95
CA ALA A 60 18.47 28.19 48.95
C ALA A 60 17.42 28.87 48.07
N VAL A 61 16.37 28.16 47.65
CA VAL A 61 15.26 28.75 46.87
C VAL A 61 14.50 29.81 47.69
N ASN A 62 14.26 29.56 48.98
CA ASN A 62 13.59 30.51 49.86
C ASN A 62 14.45 31.75 50.14
N ASP A 63 15.75 31.57 50.38
CA ASP A 63 16.69 32.67 50.59
C ASP A 63 16.80 33.53 49.33
N LEU A 64 16.85 32.91 48.14
CA LEU A 64 16.82 33.61 46.85
C LEU A 64 15.46 34.31 46.60
N ALA A 65 14.35 33.74 47.06
CA ALA A 65 13.05 34.39 47.00
C ALA A 65 12.97 35.67 47.85
N THR A 66 13.64 35.69 49.00
CA THR A 66 13.70 36.88 49.87
C THR A 66 14.70 37.94 49.40
N SER A 67 15.83 37.52 48.82
CA SER A 67 16.95 38.40 48.46
C SER A 67 16.88 38.93 47.02
N ALA A 68 16.27 38.19 46.08
CA ALA A 68 16.22 38.55 44.66
C ALA A 68 14.87 38.15 44.00
N PRO A 69 13.75 38.79 44.36
CA PRO A 69 12.42 38.42 43.87
C PRO A 69 12.29 38.52 42.34
N HIS A 70 13.01 39.44 41.69
CA HIS A 70 13.02 39.61 40.24
C HIS A 70 13.62 38.41 39.47
N SER A 71 14.50 37.62 40.09
CA SER A 71 15.09 36.43 39.46
C SER A 71 14.09 35.29 39.30
N LEU A 72 13.01 35.27 40.10
CA LEU A 72 12.02 34.19 40.12
C LEU A 72 11.02 34.23 38.96
N LEU A 73 10.97 35.35 38.23
CA LEU A 73 10.13 35.53 37.05
C LEU A 73 10.95 35.69 35.76
N ARG A 74 12.28 35.56 35.85
CA ARG A 74 13.16 35.69 34.70
C ARG A 74 12.94 34.51 33.76
N GLU A 75 12.55 34.82 32.53
CA GLU A 75 12.34 33.83 31.49
C GLU A 75 13.68 33.44 30.84
N ASN A 76 13.92 32.14 30.65
CA ASN A 76 15.05 31.65 29.86
C ASN A 76 14.78 31.75 28.34
N LYS A 77 15.69 31.23 27.51
CA LYS A 77 15.57 31.25 26.04
C LYS A 77 14.30 30.57 25.50
N ASP A 78 13.73 29.65 26.27
CA ASP A 78 12.52 28.90 25.92
C ASP A 78 11.25 29.47 26.58
N GLY A 79 11.35 30.62 27.26
CA GLY A 79 10.25 31.25 27.99
C GLY A 79 9.95 30.60 29.34
N TRP A 80 10.86 29.78 29.88
CA TRP A 80 10.65 29.12 31.17
C TRP A 80 11.03 30.05 32.31
N ILE A 81 10.11 30.20 33.26
CA ILE A 81 10.39 30.65 34.63
C ILE A 81 10.81 29.47 35.55
N PRO A 82 11.51 29.73 36.67
CA PRO A 82 11.88 28.73 37.68
C PRO A 82 10.76 27.80 38.15
N LEU A 83 9.49 28.24 38.12
CA LEU A 83 8.35 27.37 38.41
C LEU A 83 8.23 26.19 37.44
N HIS A 84 8.50 26.40 36.14
CA HIS A 84 8.52 25.34 35.14
C HIS A 84 9.65 24.33 35.42
N ASP A 85 10.84 24.80 35.79
CA ASP A 85 11.95 23.93 36.18
C ASP A 85 11.59 23.07 37.41
N ALA A 86 10.93 23.67 38.41
CA ALA A 86 10.51 22.95 39.62
C ALA A 86 9.45 21.88 39.31
N ALA A 87 8.48 22.21 38.45
CA ALA A 87 7.46 21.27 37.98
C ALA A 87 8.06 20.14 37.11
N PHE A 88 8.99 20.47 36.21
CA PHE A 88 9.70 19.51 35.35
C PHE A 88 10.63 18.58 36.14
N CYS A 89 11.27 19.07 37.20
CA CYS A 89 12.16 18.27 38.04
C CYS A 89 11.42 17.49 39.16
N GLY A 90 10.13 17.72 39.35
CA GLY A 90 9.33 17.06 40.40
C GLY A 90 9.58 17.59 41.82
N GLN A 91 10.09 18.82 41.95
CA GLN A 91 10.52 19.39 43.22
C GLN A 91 9.36 20.11 43.91
N THR A 92 8.51 19.33 44.58
CA THR A 92 7.23 19.80 45.13
C THR A 92 7.37 20.94 46.14
N GLU A 93 8.33 20.86 47.05
CA GLU A 93 8.51 21.90 48.08
C GLU A 93 9.12 23.19 47.52
N CYS A 94 10.07 23.10 46.59
CA CYS A 94 10.58 24.26 45.85
C CYS A 94 9.47 24.93 45.02
N MET A 95 8.62 24.13 44.38
CA MET A 95 7.46 24.63 43.64
C MET A 95 6.49 25.39 44.56
N LYS A 96 6.17 24.84 45.74
CA LYS A 96 5.30 25.50 46.72
C LYS A 96 5.90 26.81 47.25
N THR A 97 7.22 26.87 47.51
CA THR A 97 7.87 28.12 47.95
C THR A 97 7.84 29.18 46.85
N LEU A 98 8.05 28.80 45.59
CA LEU A 98 7.94 29.70 44.44
C LEU A 98 6.51 30.25 44.27
N LEU A 99 5.49 29.40 44.43
CA LEU A 99 4.08 29.81 44.34
C LEU A 99 3.66 30.73 45.49
N ARG A 100 4.19 30.52 46.71
CA ARG A 100 3.96 31.47 47.83
C ARG A 100 4.55 32.84 47.57
N ALA A 101 5.72 32.90 46.92
CA ALA A 101 6.36 34.16 46.56
C ALA A 101 5.62 34.87 45.41
N HIS A 102 5.13 34.13 44.41
CA HIS A 102 4.45 34.69 43.24
C HIS A 102 3.22 33.86 42.81
N PRO A 103 2.07 34.01 43.50
CA PRO A 103 0.86 33.23 43.21
C PRO A 103 0.35 33.39 41.77
N GLY A 104 0.47 34.61 41.20
CA GLY A 104 0.00 34.91 39.84
C GLY A 104 0.82 34.30 38.70
N SER A 105 1.87 33.54 38.99
CA SER A 105 2.74 32.88 38.00
C SER A 105 2.31 31.44 37.65
N VAL A 106 1.30 30.91 38.33
CA VAL A 106 0.89 29.49 38.23
C VAL A 106 0.54 29.06 36.80
N ASP A 107 -0.11 29.93 36.04
CA ASP A 107 -0.56 29.68 34.66
C ASP A 107 0.33 30.35 33.60
N LYS A 108 1.52 30.81 33.99
CA LYS A 108 2.48 31.38 33.05
C LYS A 108 2.85 30.32 32.01
N ARG A 109 2.98 30.74 30.75
CA ARG A 109 3.19 29.85 29.61
C ARG A 109 4.60 30.01 29.04
N THR A 110 5.21 28.89 28.66
CA THR A 110 6.46 28.84 27.89
C THR A 110 6.24 29.26 26.43
N LEU A 111 7.31 29.36 25.63
CA LEU A 111 7.19 29.61 24.18
C LEU A 111 6.46 28.49 23.42
N GLN A 112 6.41 27.28 23.97
CA GLN A 112 5.61 26.15 23.47
C GLN A 112 4.19 26.16 24.04
N GLU A 113 3.78 27.27 24.67
CA GLU A 113 2.44 27.47 25.21
C GLU A 113 2.09 26.52 26.36
N GLN A 114 3.09 25.89 27.00
CA GLN A 114 2.92 24.93 28.09
C GLN A 114 2.93 25.63 29.46
N THR A 115 2.10 25.15 30.40
CA THR A 115 2.12 25.59 31.80
C THR A 115 2.96 24.65 32.66
N ALA A 116 3.30 25.09 33.88
CA ALA A 116 3.94 24.24 34.88
C ALA A 116 3.12 22.97 35.16
N LEU A 117 1.79 23.06 35.15
CA LEU A 117 0.89 21.91 35.34
C LEU A 117 1.08 20.87 34.22
N LEU A 118 1.10 21.31 32.96
CA LEU A 118 1.29 20.39 31.83
C LEU A 118 2.69 19.72 31.86
N LEU A 119 3.73 20.44 32.29
CA LEU A 119 5.07 19.86 32.46
C LEU A 119 5.10 18.84 33.60
N ALA A 120 4.48 19.14 34.74
CA ALA A 120 4.38 18.20 35.87
C ALA A 120 3.64 16.91 35.48
N VAL A 121 2.56 17.02 34.69
CA VAL A 121 1.87 15.85 34.13
C VAL A 121 2.77 15.09 33.15
N SER A 122 3.43 15.80 32.23
CA SER A 122 4.32 15.19 31.23
C SER A 122 5.49 14.41 31.83
N CYS A 123 5.93 14.80 33.03
CA CYS A 123 6.99 14.16 33.81
C CYS A 123 6.46 13.19 34.88
N GLU A 124 5.15 12.94 34.92
CA GLU A 124 4.49 12.01 35.86
C GLU A 124 4.69 12.36 37.36
N HIS A 125 4.83 13.65 37.68
CA HIS A 125 5.02 14.13 39.05
C HIS A 125 3.69 14.46 39.75
N LEU A 126 2.99 13.43 40.23
CA LEU A 126 1.66 13.56 40.87
C LEU A 126 1.61 14.57 42.02
N SER A 127 2.64 14.62 42.87
CA SER A 127 2.73 15.59 43.98
C SER A 127 2.80 17.04 43.50
N CYS A 128 3.51 17.30 42.40
CA CYS A 128 3.57 18.61 41.77
C CYS A 128 2.23 18.97 41.12
N VAL A 129 1.60 18.03 40.41
CA VAL A 129 0.25 18.21 39.83
C VAL A 129 -0.76 18.62 40.90
N ARG A 130 -0.79 17.89 42.03
CA ARG A 130 -1.65 18.23 43.17
C ARG A 130 -1.37 19.62 43.72
N GLY A 131 -0.10 19.94 44.00
CA GLY A 131 0.26 21.23 44.56
C GLY A 131 -0.04 22.42 43.62
N LEU A 132 0.07 22.23 42.30
CA LEU A 132 -0.29 23.25 41.31
C LEU A 132 -1.80 23.48 41.25
N LEU A 133 -2.59 22.41 41.26
CA LEU A 133 -4.06 22.49 41.26
C LEU A 133 -4.59 23.12 42.56
N GLU A 134 -4.03 22.75 43.72
CA GLU A 134 -4.33 23.37 45.02
C GLU A 134 -3.98 24.88 45.05
N ALA A 135 -2.97 25.29 44.29
CA ALA A 135 -2.58 26.68 44.13
C ALA A 135 -3.41 27.45 43.09
N GLY A 136 -4.41 26.81 42.47
CA GLY A 136 -5.33 27.43 41.52
C GLY A 136 -4.89 27.38 40.06
N ALA A 137 -4.00 26.45 39.67
CA ALA A 137 -3.66 26.23 38.26
C ALA A 137 -4.90 25.83 37.45
N ASP A 138 -5.07 26.44 36.27
CA ASP A 138 -6.16 26.09 35.36
C ASP A 138 -5.82 24.78 34.61
N PRO A 139 -6.60 23.68 34.81
CA PRO A 139 -6.34 22.39 34.18
C PRO A 139 -6.65 22.35 32.68
N ASP A 140 -7.25 23.41 32.13
CA ASP A 140 -7.71 23.47 30.74
C ASP A 140 -6.73 24.20 29.81
N ILE A 141 -5.68 24.81 30.35
CA ILE A 141 -4.67 25.48 29.52
C ILE A 141 -3.88 24.44 28.73
N SER A 142 -3.95 24.56 27.41
CA SER A 142 -3.35 23.62 26.48
C SER A 142 -2.00 24.09 25.92
N SER A 143 -1.18 23.15 25.46
CA SER A 143 0.04 23.42 24.69
C SER A 143 -0.25 24.05 23.33
N LYS A 144 0.81 24.39 22.58
CA LYS A 144 0.73 24.82 21.17
C LYS A 144 -0.04 23.85 20.26
N ASN A 145 -0.03 22.55 20.57
CA ASN A 145 -0.79 21.53 19.84
C ASN A 145 -2.24 21.38 20.33
N LYS A 146 -2.67 22.24 21.25
CA LYS A 146 -3.93 22.15 21.99
C LYS A 146 -4.06 20.88 22.84
N GLU A 147 -2.93 20.32 23.29
CA GLU A 147 -2.96 19.19 24.24
C GLU A 147 -3.15 19.73 25.65
N THR A 148 -4.21 19.29 26.34
CA THR A 148 -4.48 19.63 27.73
C THR A 148 -3.73 18.70 28.69
N PRO A 149 -3.50 19.10 29.95
CA PRO A 149 -3.04 18.22 31.01
C PRO A 149 -3.83 16.90 31.09
N LEU A 150 -5.16 16.96 30.95
CA LEU A 150 -6.02 15.77 30.96
C LEU A 150 -5.72 14.84 29.77
N TYR A 151 -5.57 15.39 28.56
CA TYR A 151 -5.20 14.62 27.38
C TYR A 151 -3.85 13.93 27.59
N LYS A 152 -2.86 14.66 28.12
CA LYS A 152 -1.51 14.14 28.38
C LYS A 152 -1.52 13.03 29.43
N ALA A 153 -2.29 13.18 30.50
CA ALA A 153 -2.46 12.13 31.52
C ALA A 153 -3.06 10.84 30.94
N CYS A 154 -3.98 10.96 29.97
CA CYS A 154 -4.53 9.80 29.25
C CYS A 154 -3.51 9.14 28.32
N GLU A 155 -2.66 9.94 27.64
CA GLU A 155 -1.57 9.42 26.79
C GLU A 155 -0.54 8.61 27.61
N LEU A 156 -0.28 9.04 28.85
CA LEU A 156 0.62 8.40 29.80
C LEU A 156 -0.02 7.23 30.55
N GLU A 157 -1.31 6.97 30.34
CA GLU A 157 -2.07 5.89 31.01
C GLU A 157 -2.10 6.04 32.55
N ASN A 158 -1.97 7.27 33.07
CA ASN A 158 -1.90 7.55 34.50
C ASN A 158 -3.30 7.86 35.09
N VAL A 159 -3.91 6.86 35.70
CA VAL A 159 -5.27 6.91 36.27
C VAL A 159 -5.39 7.94 37.40
N ASP A 160 -4.38 8.05 38.25
CA ASP A 160 -4.39 8.97 39.40
C ASP A 160 -4.39 10.43 38.94
N MET A 161 -3.58 10.76 37.93
CA MET A 161 -3.56 12.10 37.35
C MET A 161 -4.85 12.44 36.63
N VAL A 162 -5.44 11.50 35.89
CA VAL A 162 -6.75 11.71 35.25
C VAL A 162 -7.81 12.01 36.30
N SER A 163 -7.89 11.21 37.36
CA SER A 163 -8.87 11.40 38.44
C SER A 163 -8.67 12.73 39.16
N LEU A 164 -7.41 13.10 39.42
CA LEU A 164 -7.06 14.35 40.08
C LEU A 164 -7.44 15.55 39.22
N LEU A 165 -7.06 15.59 37.94
CA LEU A 165 -7.38 16.70 37.03
C LEU A 165 -8.90 16.91 36.91
N LEU A 166 -9.67 15.82 36.80
CA LEU A 166 -11.13 15.89 36.74
C LEU A 166 -11.76 16.39 38.04
N SER A 167 -11.20 16.03 39.20
CA SER A 167 -11.68 16.53 40.49
C SER A 167 -11.50 18.04 40.67
N TYR A 168 -10.57 18.64 39.92
CA TYR A 168 -10.34 20.09 39.87
C TYR A 168 -11.00 20.77 38.65
N GLY A 169 -11.95 20.09 37.99
CA GLY A 169 -12.79 20.70 36.97
C GLY A 169 -12.24 20.69 35.53
N ALA A 170 -11.23 19.87 35.23
CA ALA A 170 -10.75 19.70 33.86
C ALA A 170 -11.88 19.32 32.88
N THR A 171 -11.98 20.01 31.76
CA THR A 171 -13.05 19.77 30.79
C THR A 171 -12.78 18.54 29.92
N VAL A 172 -13.58 17.49 30.11
CA VAL A 172 -13.39 16.16 29.50
C VAL A 172 -13.39 16.18 27.97
N ASN A 173 -14.27 17.00 27.37
CA ASN A 173 -14.54 16.98 25.94
C ASN A 173 -13.67 17.97 25.14
N GLN A 174 -12.60 18.51 25.73
CA GLN A 174 -11.66 19.34 24.99
C GLN A 174 -11.02 18.59 23.83
N ARG A 175 -10.72 19.36 22.79
CA ARG A 175 -10.25 18.84 21.50
C ARG A 175 -8.86 19.39 21.22
N CYS A 176 -7.90 18.50 20.99
CA CYS A 176 -6.56 18.89 20.56
C CYS A 176 -6.55 19.44 19.13
N GLY A 177 -5.38 19.80 18.60
CA GLY A 177 -5.24 20.41 17.28
C GLY A 177 -5.86 19.61 16.14
N GLN A 178 -5.87 18.28 16.24
CA GLN A 178 -6.50 17.36 15.28
C GLN A 178 -7.94 16.96 15.65
N GLY A 179 -8.53 17.64 16.63
CA GLY A 179 -9.88 17.37 17.10
C GLY A 179 -10.03 16.13 18.00
N TRP A 180 -8.94 15.49 18.43
CA TRP A 180 -9.02 14.34 19.34
C TRP A 180 -9.37 14.79 20.75
N THR A 181 -10.15 13.97 21.45
CA THR A 181 -10.47 14.13 22.87
C THR A 181 -9.65 13.16 23.71
N ALA A 182 -9.61 13.37 25.02
CA ALA A 182 -8.98 12.44 25.97
C ALA A 182 -9.51 10.99 25.82
N LEU A 183 -10.80 10.83 25.49
CA LEU A 183 -11.40 9.51 25.24
C LEU A 183 -10.82 8.81 24.02
N HIS A 184 -10.46 9.54 22.95
CA HIS A 184 -9.80 8.94 21.79
C HIS A 184 -8.44 8.33 22.18
N GLU A 185 -7.66 9.04 23.00
CA GLU A 185 -6.35 8.56 23.44
C GLU A 185 -6.48 7.37 24.39
N ALA A 186 -7.37 7.44 25.39
CA ALA A 186 -7.62 6.32 26.30
C ALA A 186 -8.01 5.03 25.55
N VAL A 187 -8.86 5.16 24.53
CA VAL A 187 -9.31 4.03 23.69
C VAL A 187 -8.20 3.53 22.77
N SER A 188 -7.38 4.43 22.22
CA SER A 188 -6.20 4.09 21.42
C SER A 188 -5.23 3.17 22.18
N ARG A 189 -5.13 3.36 23.50
CA ARG A 189 -4.31 2.58 24.45
C ARG A 189 -5.00 1.35 25.04
N SER A 190 -6.28 1.11 24.73
CA SER A 190 -7.08 0.04 25.36
C SER A 190 -7.33 0.23 26.86
N ASN A 191 -7.16 1.44 27.40
CA ASN A 191 -7.33 1.69 28.83
C ASN A 191 -8.82 1.94 29.15
N THR A 192 -9.54 0.86 29.49
CA THR A 192 -10.97 0.91 29.80
C THR A 192 -11.27 1.60 31.12
N GLU A 193 -10.33 1.61 32.07
CA GLU A 193 -10.47 2.29 33.36
C GLU A 193 -10.48 3.80 33.19
N ILE A 194 -9.50 4.35 32.46
CA ILE A 194 -9.50 5.78 32.10
C ILE A 194 -10.73 6.12 31.25
N SER A 195 -11.09 5.25 30.30
CA SER A 195 -12.30 5.44 29.50
C SER A 195 -13.57 5.50 30.38
N GLU A 196 -13.63 4.72 31.45
CA GLU A 196 -14.73 4.76 32.42
C GLU A 196 -14.76 6.04 33.24
N ILE A 197 -13.60 6.48 33.74
CA ILE A 197 -13.49 7.73 34.49
C ILE A 197 -13.93 8.91 33.63
N LEU A 198 -13.47 8.99 32.37
CA LEU A 198 -13.84 10.06 31.43
C LEU A 198 -15.34 10.06 31.13
N ILE A 199 -15.94 8.91 30.86
CA ILE A 199 -17.39 8.83 30.57
C ILE A 199 -18.21 9.21 31.81
N ARG A 200 -17.82 8.76 33.01
CA ARG A 200 -18.50 9.14 34.27
C ARG A 200 -18.41 10.65 34.53
N ALA A 201 -17.31 11.29 34.13
CA ALA A 201 -17.12 12.73 34.23
C ALA A 201 -17.85 13.55 33.13
N GLY A 202 -18.74 12.94 32.34
CA GLY A 202 -19.50 13.63 31.28
C GLY A 202 -18.83 13.61 29.91
N GLY A 203 -17.88 12.70 29.69
CA GLY A 203 -17.29 12.45 28.38
C GLY A 203 -18.33 11.97 27.38
N THR A 204 -18.38 12.62 26.23
CA THR A 204 -19.19 12.17 25.10
C THR A 204 -18.65 10.83 24.58
N ILE A 205 -19.55 9.90 24.23
CA ILE A 205 -19.15 8.55 23.77
C ILE A 205 -18.76 8.52 22.30
N ASN A 206 -19.42 9.35 21.47
CA ASN A 206 -19.19 9.45 20.03
C ASN A 206 -18.57 10.80 19.61
N PRO A 207 -17.53 11.34 20.29
CA PRO A 207 -16.89 12.57 19.84
C PRO A 207 -16.25 12.29 18.49
N SER A 208 -16.51 13.14 17.52
CA SER A 208 -15.93 12.99 16.18
C SER A 208 -14.78 13.98 16.04
N ASN A 209 -13.59 13.55 15.62
CA ASN A 209 -12.45 14.47 15.39
C ASN A 209 -12.61 15.31 14.11
N THR A 210 -11.58 16.03 13.65
CA THR A 210 -11.68 16.86 12.42
C THR A 210 -12.01 16.06 11.15
N TYR A 211 -11.73 14.75 11.14
CA TYR A 211 -12.02 13.83 10.04
C TYR A 211 -13.28 12.99 10.30
N SER A 212 -14.07 13.36 11.30
CA SER A 212 -15.24 12.63 11.76
C SER A 212 -14.92 11.22 12.29
N ILE A 213 -13.69 10.98 12.75
CA ILE A 213 -13.28 9.71 13.37
C ILE A 213 -13.74 9.71 14.82
N THR A 214 -14.38 8.63 15.26
CA THR A 214 -14.83 8.44 16.64
C THR A 214 -13.89 7.50 17.41
N PRO A 215 -13.93 7.47 18.75
CA PRO A 215 -13.14 6.52 19.54
C PRO A 215 -13.40 5.06 19.14
N LEU A 216 -14.64 4.71 18.76
CA LEU A 216 -14.96 3.36 18.28
C LEU A 216 -14.21 3.00 16.99
N ILE A 217 -14.09 3.95 16.05
CA ILE A 217 -13.30 3.74 14.82
C ILE A 217 -11.81 3.58 15.16
N VAL A 218 -11.28 4.36 16.11
CA VAL A 218 -9.89 4.21 16.59
C VAL A 218 -9.66 2.82 17.20
N ALA A 219 -10.59 2.34 18.03
CA ALA A 219 -10.52 1.00 18.61
C ALA A 219 -10.49 -0.09 17.53
N ALA A 220 -11.35 0.04 16.52
CA ALA A 220 -11.42 -0.88 15.40
C ALA A 220 -10.18 -0.85 14.52
N GLN A 221 -9.58 0.34 14.29
CA GLN A 221 -8.34 0.49 13.54
C GLN A 221 -7.14 -0.15 14.26
N ARG A 222 -7.03 0.06 15.58
CA ARG A 222 -5.89 -0.40 16.39
C ARG A 222 -6.02 -1.83 16.90
N GLY A 223 -7.15 -2.49 16.70
CA GLY A 223 -7.35 -3.86 17.18
C GLY A 223 -7.72 -3.95 18.66
N GLN A 224 -8.19 -2.85 19.26
CA GLN A 224 -8.46 -2.77 20.69
C GLN A 224 -9.82 -3.37 21.05
N LEU A 225 -9.90 -4.71 21.07
CA LEU A 225 -11.15 -5.45 21.31
C LEU A 225 -11.81 -5.07 22.65
N LYS A 226 -11.03 -4.97 23.74
CA LYS A 226 -11.56 -4.62 25.07
C LYS A 226 -12.21 -3.25 25.08
N ALA A 227 -11.51 -2.22 24.58
CA ALA A 227 -12.05 -0.87 24.48
C ALA A 227 -13.26 -0.80 23.54
N LEU A 228 -13.24 -1.52 22.42
CA LEU A 228 -14.37 -1.58 21.50
C LEU A 228 -15.62 -2.17 22.17
N CYS A 229 -15.51 -3.33 22.82
CA CYS A 229 -16.61 -3.94 23.56
C CYS A 229 -17.14 -3.02 24.66
N TYR A 230 -16.24 -2.36 25.38
CA TYR A 230 -16.59 -1.40 26.42
C TYR A 230 -17.41 -0.22 25.85
N LEU A 231 -16.93 0.44 24.79
CA LEU A 231 -17.62 1.56 24.15
C LEU A 231 -19.01 1.15 23.61
N VAL A 232 -19.10 -0.01 22.95
CA VAL A 232 -20.39 -0.53 22.48
C VAL A 232 -21.33 -0.82 23.66
N GLY A 233 -20.81 -1.37 24.76
CA GLY A 233 -21.57 -1.57 26.00
C GLY A 233 -22.08 -0.27 26.64
N LYS A 234 -21.42 0.86 26.39
CA LYS A 234 -21.85 2.20 26.81
C LYS A 234 -22.78 2.90 25.79
N GLY A 235 -23.09 2.28 24.65
CA GLY A 235 -23.99 2.83 23.64
C GLY A 235 -23.30 3.61 22.51
N ALA A 236 -22.03 3.32 22.21
CA ALA A 236 -21.38 3.85 21.02
C ALA A 236 -22.10 3.41 19.74
N ASP A 237 -22.26 4.33 18.79
CA ASP A 237 -22.92 4.02 17.52
C ASP A 237 -21.90 3.36 16.56
N VAL A 238 -22.18 2.11 16.20
CA VAL A 238 -21.31 1.28 15.36
C VAL A 238 -21.31 1.68 13.88
N ASN A 239 -22.28 2.50 13.46
CA ASN A 239 -22.52 2.84 12.06
C ASN A 239 -22.08 4.26 11.68
N ILE A 240 -21.45 5.00 12.58
CA ILE A 240 -20.90 6.33 12.27
C ILE A 240 -19.86 6.21 11.15
N GLN A 241 -19.97 7.12 10.19
CA GLN A 241 -19.05 7.25 9.07
C GLN A 241 -18.12 8.46 9.24
N THR A 242 -16.87 8.30 8.86
CA THR A 242 -15.93 9.42 8.69
C THR A 242 -16.36 10.30 7.51
N CYS A 243 -15.65 11.41 7.28
CA CYS A 243 -15.86 12.25 6.10
C CYS A 243 -15.71 11.51 4.76
N ASP A 244 -14.96 10.40 4.74
CA ASP A 244 -14.76 9.53 3.57
C ASP A 244 -15.68 8.30 3.58
N GLY A 245 -16.74 8.30 4.38
CA GLY A 245 -17.70 7.21 4.45
C GLY A 245 -17.17 5.94 5.16
N VAL A 246 -16.03 6.01 5.85
CA VAL A 246 -15.40 4.86 6.52
C VAL A 246 -16.09 4.59 7.86
N THR A 247 -16.47 3.36 8.14
CA THR A 247 -17.02 2.92 9.44
C THR A 247 -15.99 2.13 10.24
N ALA A 248 -16.28 1.85 11.52
CA ALA A 248 -15.46 0.95 12.34
C ALA A 248 -15.27 -0.43 11.68
N LEU A 249 -16.31 -0.94 11.01
CA LEU A 249 -16.26 -2.22 10.30
C LEU A 249 -15.26 -2.21 9.14
N HIS A 250 -15.11 -1.08 8.43
CA HIS A 250 -14.10 -0.94 7.37
C HIS A 250 -12.68 -0.99 7.94
N GLU A 251 -12.39 -0.26 9.02
CA GLU A 251 -11.06 -0.25 9.62
C GLU A 251 -10.69 -1.60 10.24
N ALA A 252 -11.61 -2.28 10.91
CA ALA A 252 -11.38 -3.64 11.38
C ALA A 252 -11.09 -4.61 10.21
N SER A 253 -11.86 -4.48 9.13
CA SER A 253 -11.70 -5.30 7.92
C SER A 253 -10.38 -5.05 7.20
N LYS A 254 -9.91 -3.80 7.18
CA LYS A 254 -8.63 -3.40 6.58
C LYS A 254 -7.42 -3.95 7.33
N ASN A 255 -7.46 -3.85 8.66
CA ASN A 255 -6.33 -4.18 9.52
C ASN A 255 -6.32 -5.66 9.97
N GLY A 256 -7.31 -6.46 9.56
CA GLY A 256 -7.32 -7.91 9.82
C GLY A 256 -7.87 -8.31 11.19
N HIS A 257 -8.58 -7.41 11.87
CA HIS A 257 -9.07 -7.63 13.23
C HIS A 257 -10.39 -8.42 13.24
N LYS A 258 -10.30 -9.72 12.94
CA LYS A 258 -11.45 -10.63 12.81
C LYS A 258 -12.40 -10.63 14.01
N GLU A 259 -11.86 -10.67 15.23
CA GLU A 259 -12.67 -10.71 16.44
C GLU A 259 -13.53 -9.44 16.57
N ILE A 260 -12.94 -8.28 16.27
CA ILE A 260 -13.68 -7.01 16.23
C ILE A 260 -14.75 -7.02 15.14
N VAL A 261 -14.45 -7.54 13.94
CA VAL A 261 -15.47 -7.71 12.89
C VAL A 261 -16.63 -8.55 13.40
N GLY A 262 -16.37 -9.68 14.06
CA GLY A 262 -17.40 -10.54 14.64
C GLY A 262 -18.27 -9.82 15.68
N VAL A 263 -17.65 -9.05 16.58
CA VAL A 263 -18.37 -8.24 17.57
C VAL A 263 -19.22 -7.17 16.91
N LEU A 264 -18.67 -6.41 15.96
CA LEU A 264 -19.39 -5.36 15.25
C LEU A 264 -20.61 -5.90 14.50
N LEU A 265 -20.47 -7.04 13.81
CA LEU A 265 -21.59 -7.69 13.12
C LEU A 265 -22.68 -8.18 14.10
N THR A 266 -22.27 -8.75 15.24
CA THR A 266 -23.20 -9.15 16.33
C THR A 266 -23.95 -7.95 16.91
N LYS A 267 -23.38 -6.75 16.79
CA LYS A 267 -23.93 -5.48 17.27
C LYS A 267 -24.57 -4.65 16.15
N ASN A 268 -25.02 -5.32 15.08
CA ASN A 268 -25.76 -4.72 13.97
C ASN A 268 -24.99 -3.62 13.20
N ALA A 269 -23.66 -3.75 13.10
CA ALA A 269 -22.89 -2.95 12.16
C ALA A 269 -23.31 -3.27 10.71
N ASP A 270 -23.63 -2.23 9.95
CA ASP A 270 -24.09 -2.33 8.59
C ASP A 270 -22.92 -2.59 7.62
N ALA A 271 -22.82 -3.84 7.16
CA ALA A 271 -21.84 -4.27 6.17
C ALA A 271 -22.08 -3.71 4.75
N ASN A 272 -23.13 -2.91 4.56
CA ASN A 272 -23.53 -2.35 3.27
C ASN A 272 -23.32 -0.84 3.16
N LYS A 273 -22.74 -0.19 4.18
CA LYS A 273 -22.35 1.23 4.09
C LYS A 273 -21.17 1.38 3.13
N PRO A 274 -21.29 2.17 2.04
CA PRO A 274 -20.16 2.44 1.16
C PRO A 274 -19.29 3.59 1.67
N THR A 275 -18.00 3.52 1.38
CA THR A 275 -17.08 4.67 1.44
C THR A 275 -17.43 5.71 0.36
N SER A 276 -16.77 6.86 0.40
CA SER A 276 -16.85 7.89 -0.65
C SER A 276 -16.46 7.36 -2.04
N SER A 277 -15.61 6.32 -2.10
CA SER A 277 -15.24 5.60 -3.32
C SER A 277 -16.18 4.45 -3.70
N GLY A 278 -17.28 4.24 -2.97
CA GLY A 278 -18.24 3.17 -3.24
C GLY A 278 -17.79 1.77 -2.77
N LEU A 279 -16.73 1.69 -1.97
CA LEU A 279 -16.21 0.43 -1.42
C LEU A 279 -16.99 0.04 -0.16
N LEU A 280 -17.28 -1.24 -0.04
CA LEU A 280 -17.88 -1.85 1.15
C LEU A 280 -16.79 -2.48 2.04
N PRO A 281 -17.07 -2.83 3.31
CA PRO A 281 -16.12 -3.55 4.15
C PRO A 281 -15.59 -4.84 3.50
N LEU A 282 -16.44 -5.55 2.74
CA LEU A 282 -16.04 -6.75 1.99
C LEU A 282 -14.99 -6.46 0.92
N HIS A 283 -15.10 -5.32 0.21
CA HIS A 283 -14.11 -4.89 -0.77
C HIS A 283 -12.75 -4.62 -0.10
N VAL A 284 -12.79 -3.93 1.04
CA VAL A 284 -11.58 -3.62 1.82
C VAL A 284 -10.93 -4.89 2.36
N ALA A 285 -11.68 -5.81 2.96
CA ALA A 285 -11.15 -7.10 3.41
C ALA A 285 -10.50 -7.90 2.27
N ALA A 286 -11.12 -7.87 1.09
CA ALA A 286 -10.61 -8.57 -0.08
C ALA A 286 -9.31 -7.96 -0.61
N GLN A 287 -9.21 -6.63 -0.66
CA GLN A 287 -8.02 -5.89 -1.06
C GLN A 287 -6.81 -6.21 -0.17
N TYR A 288 -7.03 -6.25 1.14
CA TYR A 288 -5.97 -6.46 2.13
C TYR A 288 -5.67 -7.94 2.42
N GLY A 289 -6.43 -8.89 1.85
CA GLY A 289 -6.10 -10.32 1.90
C GLY A 289 -6.68 -11.08 3.08
N HIS A 290 -7.65 -10.50 3.81
CA HIS A 290 -8.19 -11.08 5.05
C HIS A 290 -9.33 -12.06 4.78
N HIS A 291 -8.98 -13.25 4.29
CA HIS A 291 -9.93 -14.27 3.84
C HIS A 291 -10.92 -14.76 4.93
N GLU A 292 -10.51 -14.80 6.19
CA GLU A 292 -11.42 -15.14 7.30
C GLU A 292 -12.49 -14.06 7.52
N ILE A 293 -12.12 -12.79 7.39
CA ILE A 293 -13.05 -11.66 7.47
C ILE A 293 -13.99 -11.65 6.27
N VAL A 294 -13.46 -11.94 5.07
CA VAL A 294 -14.27 -12.12 3.86
C VAL A 294 -15.34 -13.18 4.09
N SER A 295 -15.00 -14.33 4.69
CA SER A 295 -15.97 -15.39 5.01
C SER A 295 -17.12 -14.89 5.90
N LEU A 296 -16.82 -14.05 6.90
CA LEU A 296 -17.84 -13.45 7.77
C LEU A 296 -18.73 -12.45 7.00
N LEU A 297 -18.11 -11.61 6.18
CA LEU A 297 -18.80 -10.51 5.51
C LEU A 297 -19.65 -10.95 4.31
N VAL A 298 -19.25 -11.98 3.56
CA VAL A 298 -19.97 -12.41 2.34
C VAL A 298 -21.43 -12.74 2.62
N SER A 299 -21.74 -13.33 3.77
CA SER A 299 -23.11 -13.71 4.14
C SER A 299 -24.02 -12.52 4.48
N VAL A 300 -23.44 -11.41 4.95
CA VAL A 300 -24.16 -10.21 5.40
C VAL A 300 -24.14 -9.07 4.37
N THR A 301 -23.29 -9.16 3.35
CA THR A 301 -23.22 -8.18 2.26
C THR A 301 -24.31 -8.43 1.21
N SER A 302 -25.08 -7.38 0.92
CA SER A 302 -26.12 -7.39 -0.10
C SER A 302 -25.55 -7.51 -1.51
N ARG A 303 -26.06 -8.47 -2.28
CA ARG A 303 -25.71 -8.63 -3.70
C ARG A 303 -26.09 -7.40 -4.54
N ALA A 304 -27.14 -6.67 -4.17
CA ALA A 304 -27.54 -5.44 -4.87
C ALA A 304 -26.45 -4.36 -4.72
N MET A 305 -25.91 -4.20 -3.51
CA MET A 305 -24.84 -3.25 -3.25
C MET A 305 -23.56 -3.60 -4.00
N LEU A 306 -23.20 -4.89 -4.07
CA LEU A 306 -22.06 -5.35 -4.87
C LEU A 306 -22.20 -5.05 -6.37
N ARG A 307 -23.42 -5.03 -6.91
CA ARG A 307 -23.68 -4.66 -8.32
C ARG A 307 -23.57 -3.16 -8.56
N HIS A 308 -23.84 -2.35 -7.54
CA HIS A 308 -23.69 -0.89 -7.61
C HIS A 308 -22.24 -0.43 -7.38
N SER A 309 -21.43 -1.23 -6.70
CA SER A 309 -19.98 -1.02 -6.64
C SER A 309 -19.37 -1.18 -8.03
N CYS A 310 -18.51 -0.22 -8.42
CA CYS A 310 -17.93 -0.21 -9.77
C CYS A 310 -16.86 -1.29 -9.99
N VAL A 311 -16.30 -1.82 -8.90
CA VAL A 311 -15.29 -2.86 -8.84
C VAL A 311 -15.78 -3.97 -7.92
N SER A 312 -15.60 -5.24 -8.29
CA SER A 312 -15.99 -6.35 -7.40
C SER A 312 -14.86 -6.71 -6.41
N PRO A 313 -15.16 -7.34 -5.27
CA PRO A 313 -14.13 -7.79 -4.33
C PRO A 313 -13.12 -8.75 -4.98
N LEU A 314 -13.55 -9.52 -5.99
CA LEU A 314 -12.68 -10.44 -6.74
C LEU A 314 -11.65 -9.71 -7.60
N HIS A 315 -12.00 -8.54 -8.18
CA HIS A 315 -11.05 -7.70 -8.90
C HIS A 315 -9.95 -7.18 -7.97
N LEU A 316 -10.31 -6.69 -6.78
CA LEU A 316 -9.35 -6.20 -5.79
C LEU A 316 -8.46 -7.33 -5.26
N ALA A 317 -9.02 -8.53 -5.06
CA ALA A 317 -8.24 -9.71 -4.71
C ALA A 317 -7.24 -10.07 -5.81
N ALA A 318 -7.65 -10.00 -7.08
CA ALA A 318 -6.79 -10.24 -8.23
C ALA A 318 -5.67 -9.19 -8.38
N GLU A 319 -5.99 -7.92 -8.20
CA GLU A 319 -5.03 -6.80 -8.28
C GLU A 319 -3.89 -6.91 -7.26
N HIS A 320 -4.17 -7.41 -6.05
CA HIS A 320 -3.22 -7.49 -4.94
C HIS A 320 -2.71 -8.91 -4.62
N ASP A 321 -2.88 -9.85 -5.55
CA ASP A 321 -2.50 -11.26 -5.44
C ASP A 321 -3.02 -12.00 -4.18
N ARG A 322 -4.29 -11.77 -3.85
CA ARG A 322 -4.97 -12.38 -2.68
C ARG A 322 -5.65 -13.70 -3.07
N HIS A 323 -4.87 -14.71 -3.42
CA HIS A 323 -5.38 -16.00 -3.90
C HIS A 323 -6.30 -16.73 -2.89
N ALA A 324 -6.02 -16.65 -1.58
CA ALA A 324 -6.86 -17.24 -0.54
C ALA A 324 -8.24 -16.55 -0.46
N VAL A 325 -8.27 -15.23 -0.57
CA VAL A 325 -9.51 -14.44 -0.65
C VAL A 325 -10.28 -14.82 -1.92
N ALA A 326 -9.61 -14.86 -3.07
CA ALA A 326 -10.24 -15.23 -4.34
C ALA A 326 -10.89 -16.62 -4.25
N ALA A 327 -10.19 -17.60 -3.65
CA ALA A 327 -10.72 -18.94 -3.44
C ALA A 327 -11.99 -18.94 -2.57
N VAL A 328 -12.01 -18.17 -1.47
CA VAL A 328 -13.19 -18.03 -0.61
C VAL A 328 -14.35 -17.38 -1.38
N LEU A 329 -14.11 -16.27 -2.07
CA LEU A 329 -15.14 -15.57 -2.85
C LEU A 329 -15.76 -16.48 -3.91
N LEU A 330 -14.94 -17.22 -4.65
CA LEU A 330 -15.39 -18.18 -5.67
C LEU A 330 -16.19 -19.33 -5.05
N LYS A 331 -15.73 -19.88 -3.92
CA LYS A 331 -16.46 -20.92 -3.18
C LYS A 331 -17.82 -20.44 -2.70
N THR A 332 -17.95 -19.15 -2.37
CA THR A 332 -19.23 -18.53 -1.97
C THR A 332 -20.13 -18.11 -3.14
N GLY A 333 -19.74 -18.42 -4.38
CA GLY A 333 -20.56 -18.17 -5.57
C GLY A 333 -20.35 -16.79 -6.21
N ALA A 334 -19.20 -16.14 -5.97
CA ALA A 334 -18.81 -14.96 -6.76
C ALA A 334 -18.63 -15.35 -8.23
N ASP A 335 -19.17 -14.55 -9.14
CA ASP A 335 -18.99 -14.76 -10.57
C ASP A 335 -17.53 -14.46 -10.97
N VAL A 336 -16.82 -15.50 -11.42
CA VAL A 336 -15.43 -15.42 -11.88
C VAL A 336 -15.26 -14.51 -13.10
N ASN A 337 -16.32 -14.37 -13.90
CA ASN A 337 -16.33 -13.63 -15.15
C ASN A 337 -17.07 -12.28 -15.03
N ALA A 338 -17.34 -11.83 -13.79
CA ALA A 338 -17.90 -10.51 -13.56
C ALA A 338 -16.99 -9.44 -14.16
N THR A 339 -17.56 -8.54 -14.97
CA THR A 339 -16.85 -7.45 -15.64
C THR A 339 -17.03 -6.13 -14.91
N LEU A 340 -16.01 -5.26 -14.93
CA LEU A 340 -16.14 -3.87 -14.47
C LEU A 340 -17.27 -3.11 -15.20
N ALA A 341 -17.87 -2.16 -14.49
CA ALA A 341 -18.85 -1.25 -15.06
C ALA A 341 -18.24 -0.43 -16.21
N ARG A 342 -19.04 -0.11 -17.24
CA ARG A 342 -18.59 0.62 -18.44
C ARG A 342 -17.91 1.95 -18.15
N SER A 343 -18.34 2.65 -17.09
CA SER A 343 -17.77 3.92 -16.66
C SER A 343 -16.35 3.82 -16.10
N HIS A 344 -15.92 2.63 -15.66
CA HIS A 344 -14.65 2.44 -14.96
C HIS A 344 -13.55 1.84 -15.82
N PHE A 345 -13.84 0.91 -16.75
CA PHE A 345 -12.77 0.38 -17.59
C PHE A 345 -12.17 1.42 -18.54
N ILE A 346 -12.91 2.50 -18.86
CA ILE A 346 -12.43 3.63 -19.69
C ILE A 346 -11.24 4.35 -19.03
N GLN A 347 -11.10 4.26 -17.70
CA GLN A 347 -9.96 4.81 -16.98
C GLN A 347 -8.64 4.07 -17.27
N TYR A 348 -8.72 2.85 -17.79
CA TYR A 348 -7.56 2.06 -18.17
C TYR A 348 -7.36 2.10 -19.69
N ALA A 349 -6.13 2.39 -20.13
CA ALA A 349 -5.78 2.46 -21.55
C ALA A 349 -6.05 1.13 -22.29
N ASP A 350 -5.86 0.01 -21.60
CA ASP A 350 -6.10 -1.36 -22.08
C ASP A 350 -7.57 -1.80 -21.96
N ARG A 351 -8.43 -0.96 -21.34
CA ARG A 351 -9.85 -1.24 -21.11
C ARG A 351 -10.10 -2.57 -20.40
N ARG A 352 -9.21 -2.97 -19.49
CA ARG A 352 -9.34 -4.21 -18.70
C ARG A 352 -10.66 -4.27 -17.93
N THR A 353 -11.25 -5.47 -17.90
CA THR A 353 -12.60 -5.69 -17.36
C THR A 353 -12.72 -6.88 -16.43
N THR A 354 -11.94 -7.96 -16.58
CA THR A 354 -12.09 -9.17 -15.75
C THR A 354 -11.08 -9.25 -14.63
N ALA A 355 -11.43 -9.97 -13.56
CA ALA A 355 -10.50 -10.29 -12.49
C ALA A 355 -9.24 -11.04 -13.00
N LEU A 356 -9.38 -11.91 -14.01
CA LEU A 356 -8.23 -12.62 -14.58
C LEU A 356 -7.23 -11.64 -15.20
N TYR A 357 -7.71 -10.68 -16.00
CA TYR A 357 -6.82 -9.70 -16.60
C TYR A 357 -6.15 -8.81 -15.53
N PHE A 358 -6.87 -8.43 -14.48
CA PHE A 358 -6.28 -7.72 -13.33
C PHE A 358 -5.15 -8.52 -12.68
N ALA A 359 -5.34 -9.81 -12.45
CA ALA A 359 -4.31 -10.68 -11.89
C ALA A 359 -3.07 -10.72 -12.80
N VAL A 360 -3.26 -10.90 -14.11
CA VAL A 360 -2.16 -10.98 -15.07
C VAL A 360 -1.41 -9.63 -15.19
N ALA A 361 -2.13 -8.52 -15.26
CA ALA A 361 -1.55 -7.18 -15.41
C ALA A 361 -0.63 -6.81 -14.23
N HIS A 362 -1.00 -7.20 -13.01
CA HIS A 362 -0.22 -6.93 -11.79
C HIS A 362 0.80 -8.03 -11.44
N GLY A 363 0.80 -9.15 -12.16
CA GLY A 363 1.73 -10.26 -11.93
C GLY A 363 1.30 -11.22 -10.81
N SER A 364 0.02 -11.23 -10.45
CA SER A 364 -0.60 -12.06 -9.42
C SER A 364 -0.77 -13.52 -9.90
N THR A 365 0.33 -14.27 -9.96
CA THR A 365 0.38 -15.61 -10.59
C THR A 365 -0.51 -16.63 -9.88
N GLN A 366 -0.48 -16.65 -8.55
CA GLN A 366 -1.25 -17.58 -7.74
C GLN A 366 -2.75 -17.31 -7.87
N THR A 367 -3.13 -16.03 -7.86
CA THR A 367 -4.54 -15.65 -8.01
C THR A 367 -5.04 -15.95 -9.43
N ALA A 368 -4.21 -15.71 -10.46
CA ALA A 368 -4.54 -16.10 -11.83
C ALA A 368 -4.78 -17.61 -11.96
N GLU A 369 -3.97 -18.44 -11.30
CA GLU A 369 -4.17 -19.89 -11.29
C GLU A 369 -5.51 -20.30 -10.65
N VAL A 370 -5.86 -19.69 -9.51
CA VAL A 370 -7.15 -19.92 -8.83
C VAL A 370 -8.32 -19.51 -9.72
N LEU A 371 -8.26 -18.35 -10.36
CA LEU A 371 -9.29 -17.85 -11.27
C LEU A 371 -9.45 -18.78 -12.48
N LEU A 372 -8.34 -19.20 -13.09
CA LEU A 372 -8.37 -20.16 -14.20
C LEU A 372 -8.98 -21.48 -13.76
N LYS A 373 -8.58 -22.05 -12.61
CA LYS A 373 -9.17 -23.28 -12.06
C LYS A 373 -10.68 -23.16 -11.83
N ALA A 374 -11.17 -21.96 -11.52
CA ALA A 374 -12.59 -21.67 -11.36
C ALA A 374 -13.34 -21.37 -12.66
N GLY A 375 -12.69 -21.46 -13.84
CA GLY A 375 -13.34 -21.28 -15.13
C GLY A 375 -13.36 -19.85 -15.66
N ALA A 376 -12.38 -19.02 -15.28
CA ALA A 376 -12.21 -17.69 -15.88
C ALA A 376 -12.05 -17.77 -17.41
N SER A 377 -12.82 -16.94 -18.12
CA SER A 377 -12.79 -16.83 -19.57
C SER A 377 -11.58 -16.03 -20.03
N LEU A 378 -11.01 -16.43 -21.17
CA LEU A 378 -9.85 -15.79 -21.78
C LEU A 378 -10.22 -14.70 -22.81
N ASN A 379 -11.51 -14.60 -23.16
CA ASN A 379 -11.98 -13.85 -24.34
C ASN A 379 -12.86 -12.64 -24.00
N LEU A 380 -13.02 -12.30 -22.71
CA LEU A 380 -13.91 -11.22 -22.28
C LEU A 380 -13.25 -9.84 -22.34
N ASP A 381 -11.92 -9.79 -22.15
CA ASP A 381 -11.18 -8.54 -22.19
C ASP A 381 -10.87 -8.12 -23.63
N PRO A 382 -10.90 -6.80 -23.94
CA PRO A 382 -10.56 -6.28 -25.26
C PRO A 382 -9.15 -6.65 -25.72
N VAL A 383 -8.21 -6.72 -24.78
CA VAL A 383 -6.86 -7.22 -24.99
C VAL A 383 -6.76 -8.61 -24.36
N SER A 384 -6.23 -9.57 -25.11
CA SER A 384 -6.04 -10.93 -24.58
C SER A 384 -5.15 -10.93 -23.33
N PRO A 385 -5.56 -11.62 -22.24
CA PRO A 385 -4.71 -11.80 -21.05
C PRO A 385 -3.35 -12.42 -21.39
N LEU A 386 -3.26 -13.23 -22.46
CA LEU A 386 -1.99 -13.81 -22.91
C LEU A 386 -1.00 -12.74 -23.35
N LEU A 387 -1.44 -11.74 -24.11
CA LEU A 387 -0.59 -10.64 -24.57
C LEU A 387 -0.03 -9.85 -23.37
N MET A 388 -0.87 -9.61 -22.36
CA MET A 388 -0.43 -8.96 -21.13
C MET A 388 0.57 -9.83 -20.35
N ALA A 389 0.34 -11.14 -20.24
CA ALA A 389 1.25 -12.07 -19.57
C ALA A 389 2.63 -12.13 -20.27
N VAL A 390 2.63 -12.12 -21.61
CA VAL A 390 3.85 -12.09 -22.42
C VAL A 390 4.60 -10.77 -22.22
N ARG A 391 3.90 -9.64 -22.23
CA ARG A 391 4.49 -8.32 -21.97
C ARG A 391 5.13 -8.23 -20.58
N ARG A 392 4.55 -8.90 -19.58
CA ARG A 392 5.13 -9.01 -18.23
C ARG A 392 6.33 -9.97 -18.15
N GLY A 393 6.54 -10.80 -19.17
CA GLY A 393 7.62 -11.79 -19.19
C GLY A 393 7.37 -13.00 -18.26
N CYS A 394 6.14 -13.22 -17.79
CA CYS A 394 5.85 -14.27 -16.81
C CYS A 394 5.61 -15.63 -17.49
N VAL A 395 6.67 -16.44 -17.63
CA VAL A 395 6.63 -17.76 -18.29
C VAL A 395 5.60 -18.71 -17.64
N HIS A 396 5.47 -18.66 -16.31
CA HIS A 396 4.53 -19.51 -15.59
C HIS A 396 3.08 -19.19 -15.94
N THR A 397 2.68 -17.91 -15.84
CA THR A 397 1.33 -17.46 -16.21
C THR A 397 1.03 -17.70 -17.69
N VAL A 398 2.00 -17.46 -18.58
CA VAL A 398 1.87 -17.80 -20.00
C VAL A 398 1.60 -19.30 -20.18
N SER A 399 2.36 -20.16 -19.50
CA SER A 399 2.16 -21.61 -19.58
C SER A 399 0.77 -22.04 -19.09
N LEU A 400 0.30 -21.44 -17.98
CA LEU A 400 -1.04 -21.69 -17.43
C LEU A 400 -2.15 -21.25 -18.41
N LEU A 401 -2.00 -20.08 -19.03
CA LEU A 401 -2.98 -19.58 -20.01
C LEU A 401 -3.03 -20.47 -21.26
N LEU A 402 -1.87 -20.89 -21.75
CA LEU A 402 -1.78 -21.81 -22.90
C LEU A 402 -2.38 -23.19 -22.59
N ASP A 403 -2.21 -23.69 -21.36
CA ASP A 403 -2.86 -24.93 -20.91
C ASP A 403 -4.39 -24.85 -20.90
N ARG A 404 -4.94 -23.64 -20.79
CA ARG A 404 -6.39 -23.39 -20.87
C ARG A 404 -6.85 -22.95 -22.26
N GLY A 405 -6.00 -23.09 -23.27
CA GLY A 405 -6.36 -22.84 -24.66
C GLY A 405 -6.33 -21.36 -25.06
N ALA A 406 -5.51 -20.52 -24.41
CA ALA A 406 -5.31 -19.15 -24.85
C ALA A 406 -4.85 -19.09 -26.31
N ASP A 407 -5.45 -18.16 -27.07
CA ASP A 407 -5.09 -17.91 -28.46
C ASP A 407 -3.72 -17.24 -28.56
N LEU A 408 -2.77 -17.93 -29.20
CA LEU A 408 -1.40 -17.45 -29.43
C LEU A 408 -1.34 -16.34 -30.48
N ASP A 409 -2.30 -16.33 -31.40
CA ASP A 409 -2.33 -15.43 -32.56
C ASP A 409 -3.28 -14.24 -32.33
N ALA A 410 -3.61 -13.98 -31.06
CA ALA A 410 -4.42 -12.84 -30.63
C ALA A 410 -3.81 -11.52 -31.12
N LYS A 411 -4.66 -10.65 -31.66
CA LYS A 411 -4.28 -9.34 -32.19
C LYS A 411 -4.40 -8.26 -31.12
N ILE A 412 -3.58 -7.22 -31.24
CA ILE A 412 -3.68 -6.02 -30.41
C ILE A 412 -4.69 -5.07 -31.09
N PRO A 413 -5.75 -4.61 -30.41
CA PRO A 413 -6.76 -3.74 -31.02
C PRO A 413 -6.19 -2.46 -31.66
N SER A 414 -5.20 -1.83 -31.03
CA SER A 414 -4.57 -0.61 -31.52
C SER A 414 -3.46 -0.80 -32.55
N HIS A 415 -3.02 -2.05 -32.78
CA HIS A 415 -1.91 -2.33 -33.69
C HIS A 415 -2.27 -3.46 -34.64
N ALA A 416 -2.56 -3.10 -35.89
CA ALA A 416 -2.74 -4.06 -36.96
C ALA A 416 -1.35 -4.60 -37.38
N ALA A 417 -1.04 -5.83 -36.97
CA ALA A 417 0.13 -6.57 -37.45
C ALA A 417 -0.29 -7.74 -38.33
N THR A 418 0.53 -8.06 -39.33
CA THR A 418 0.37 -9.24 -40.20
C THR A 418 0.94 -10.52 -39.59
N PHE A 419 1.61 -10.40 -38.45
CA PHE A 419 2.28 -11.46 -37.72
C PHE A 419 1.79 -11.50 -36.26
N PRO A 420 1.98 -12.61 -35.52
CA PRO A 420 1.47 -12.75 -34.16
C PRO A 420 2.03 -11.67 -33.22
N ALA A 421 1.14 -10.98 -32.51
CA ALA A 421 1.52 -9.87 -31.63
C ALA A 421 2.41 -10.32 -30.46
N VAL A 422 2.30 -11.59 -30.04
CA VAL A 422 3.18 -12.19 -29.03
C VAL A 422 4.66 -12.13 -29.43
N VAL A 423 4.99 -12.26 -30.72
CA VAL A 423 6.37 -12.15 -31.22
C VAL A 423 6.90 -10.73 -31.00
N ALA A 424 6.07 -9.73 -31.26
CA ALA A 424 6.45 -8.33 -31.04
C ALA A 424 6.68 -7.98 -29.56
N LEU A 425 6.00 -8.69 -28.65
CA LEU A 425 6.12 -8.46 -27.21
C LEU A 425 7.31 -9.21 -26.57
N CYS A 426 7.92 -10.16 -27.26
CA CYS A 426 9.03 -11.00 -26.74
C CYS A 426 10.43 -10.42 -26.93
N MET A 427 10.54 -9.13 -27.26
CA MET A 427 11.75 -8.40 -27.58
C MET A 427 13.05 -8.85 -26.93
N ASN A 428 13.06 -8.93 -25.60
CA ASN A 428 14.27 -9.20 -24.82
C ASN A 428 14.18 -10.54 -24.08
N ASN A 429 13.22 -11.40 -24.44
CA ASN A 429 12.96 -12.67 -23.75
C ASN A 429 12.89 -13.83 -24.76
N LEU A 430 14.07 -14.20 -25.29
CA LEU A 430 14.22 -15.34 -26.20
C LEU A 430 13.76 -16.68 -25.60
N PRO A 431 13.95 -16.97 -24.29
CA PRO A 431 13.37 -18.17 -23.67
C PRO A 431 11.84 -18.20 -23.73
N LEU A 432 11.18 -17.06 -23.52
CA LEU A 432 9.73 -16.96 -23.64
C LEU A 432 9.27 -17.07 -25.09
N LEU A 433 9.99 -16.46 -26.04
CA LEU A 433 9.72 -16.63 -27.47
C LEU A 433 9.81 -18.12 -27.86
N LYS A 434 10.86 -18.82 -27.43
CA LYS A 434 11.00 -20.27 -27.64
C LYS A 434 9.81 -21.03 -27.06
N CYS A 435 9.40 -20.71 -25.83
CA CYS A 435 8.22 -21.32 -25.21
C CYS A 435 6.95 -21.13 -26.06
N LEU A 436 6.70 -19.93 -26.57
CA LEU A 436 5.52 -19.65 -27.42
C LEU A 436 5.58 -20.39 -28.76
N LEU A 437 6.76 -20.46 -29.37
CA LEU A 437 7.00 -21.19 -30.62
C LEU A 437 6.83 -22.70 -30.43
N ASP A 438 7.34 -23.26 -29.32
CA ASP A 438 7.15 -24.65 -28.94
C ASP A 438 5.68 -25.01 -28.72
N ASN A 439 4.87 -24.03 -28.31
CA ASN A 439 3.43 -24.17 -28.17
C ASN A 439 2.66 -23.90 -29.48
N GLY A 440 3.34 -23.64 -30.61
CA GLY A 440 2.71 -23.56 -31.93
C GLY A 440 2.21 -22.17 -32.32
N CYS A 441 2.95 -21.12 -31.96
CA CYS A 441 2.78 -19.76 -32.50
C CYS A 441 3.05 -19.73 -34.02
N ASP A 442 2.27 -18.98 -34.79
CA ASP A 442 2.40 -18.90 -36.26
C ASP A 442 3.62 -18.07 -36.72
N ALA A 443 4.80 -18.67 -36.62
CA ALA A 443 6.05 -18.07 -37.07
C ALA A 443 6.14 -17.90 -38.61
N LEU A 444 5.33 -18.61 -39.39
CA LEU A 444 5.32 -18.48 -40.86
C LEU A 444 4.82 -17.10 -41.28
N SER A 445 3.84 -16.54 -40.56
CA SER A 445 3.29 -15.23 -40.88
C SER A 445 4.29 -14.08 -40.66
N CYS A 446 5.35 -14.27 -39.86
CA CYS A 446 6.47 -13.33 -39.77
C CYS A 446 7.24 -13.15 -41.10
N PHE A 447 7.13 -14.09 -42.04
CA PHE A 447 7.88 -14.04 -43.29
C PHE A 447 7.01 -13.79 -44.53
N LYS A 448 5.71 -13.56 -44.34
CA LYS A 448 4.82 -13.14 -45.42
C LYS A 448 5.02 -11.65 -45.67
N CYS A 449 5.54 -11.30 -46.84
CA CYS A 449 5.78 -9.91 -47.25
C CYS A 449 5.01 -9.60 -48.55
N THR A 450 4.26 -8.50 -48.57
CA THR A 450 3.50 -8.06 -49.77
C THR A 450 4.40 -7.62 -50.91
N TYR A 451 5.63 -7.19 -50.61
CA TYR A 451 6.61 -6.73 -51.61
C TYR A 451 7.56 -7.85 -52.07
N GLY A 452 7.71 -8.92 -51.28
CA GLY A 452 8.64 -10.02 -51.60
C GLY A 452 10.06 -9.51 -51.90
N SER A 453 10.58 -9.79 -53.08
CA SER A 453 11.90 -9.34 -53.53
C SER A 453 11.91 -7.92 -54.12
N ALA A 454 10.75 -7.26 -54.25
CA ALA A 454 10.67 -5.90 -54.76
C ALA A 454 11.23 -4.89 -53.74
N PRO A 455 11.73 -3.73 -54.19
CA PRO A 455 12.19 -2.67 -53.29
C PRO A 455 11.02 -2.13 -52.46
N HIS A 456 11.24 -1.99 -51.15
CA HIS A 456 10.23 -1.44 -50.26
C HIS A 456 10.20 0.09 -50.39
N PRO A 457 9.03 0.76 -50.28
CA PRO A 457 8.97 2.22 -50.26
C PRO A 457 9.80 2.77 -49.08
N ALA A 458 10.46 3.92 -49.29
CA ALA A 458 11.24 4.58 -48.24
C ALA A 458 10.35 4.79 -47.01
N SER A 459 10.74 4.20 -45.88
CA SER A 459 9.94 4.20 -44.64
C SER A 459 9.71 5.64 -44.16
N GLY A 460 8.53 6.19 -44.42
CA GLY A 460 8.02 7.36 -43.71
C GLY A 460 7.67 6.97 -42.28
N VAL A 461 8.68 6.83 -41.42
CA VAL A 461 8.48 6.55 -39.98
C VAL A 461 7.86 7.79 -39.36
N ARG A 462 6.55 7.76 -39.06
CA ARG A 462 5.97 8.67 -38.07
C ARG A 462 6.51 8.24 -36.71
N THR A 463 7.54 8.93 -36.24
CA THR A 463 8.01 8.90 -34.86
C THR A 463 6.87 9.38 -33.96
N VAL A 464 6.19 8.46 -33.28
CA VAL A 464 5.38 8.81 -32.13
C VAL A 464 6.33 8.94 -30.93
N GLY A 465 6.43 10.17 -30.42
CA GLY A 465 6.81 10.57 -29.06
C GLY A 465 7.98 9.87 -28.35
N SER A 466 8.96 10.67 -27.93
CA SER A 466 10.09 10.27 -27.09
C SER A 466 9.69 9.90 -25.65
N SER A 467 10.09 8.71 -25.19
CA SER A 467 10.44 8.44 -23.79
C SER A 467 11.25 7.14 -23.72
N ILE A 468 12.23 7.07 -22.84
CA ILE A 468 13.19 5.96 -22.70
C ILE A 468 12.52 4.67 -22.16
N HIS A 469 11.20 4.69 -21.92
CA HIS A 469 10.37 3.55 -21.53
C HIS A 469 9.40 3.02 -22.63
N ASP A 470 9.43 3.57 -23.86
CA ASP A 470 8.47 3.31 -24.96
C ASP A 470 8.78 2.10 -25.89
N HIS A 471 9.65 1.16 -25.50
CA HIS A 471 10.08 0.09 -26.40
C HIS A 471 9.11 -1.11 -26.56
N LEU A 472 7.93 -1.07 -25.94
CA LEU A 472 6.92 -2.14 -26.01
C LEU A 472 5.65 -1.63 -26.68
N LEU A 473 5.06 -2.43 -27.58
CA LEU A 473 3.80 -2.08 -28.24
C LEU A 473 2.73 -1.71 -27.19
N PRO A 474 2.06 -0.56 -27.33
CA PRO A 474 1.02 -0.16 -26.39
C PRO A 474 -0.16 -1.13 -26.51
N LEU A 475 -0.46 -1.81 -25.40
CA LEU A 475 -1.70 -2.58 -25.26
C LEU A 475 -2.84 -1.63 -24.92
N ASN A 476 -3.34 -0.89 -25.91
CA ASN A 476 -4.46 0.04 -25.76
C ASN A 476 -5.56 -0.25 -26.80
N CYS A 477 -6.71 0.38 -26.61
CA CYS A 477 -7.88 0.21 -27.47
C CYS A 477 -8.19 1.46 -28.31
N SER A 478 -7.16 2.18 -28.77
CA SER A 478 -7.32 3.29 -29.74
C SER A 478 -7.66 2.77 -31.14
N GLU A 479 -8.14 3.64 -32.03
CA GLU A 479 -8.45 3.25 -33.41
C GLU A 479 -7.24 2.61 -34.11
N PRO A 480 -7.42 1.47 -34.80
CA PRO A 480 -6.33 0.80 -35.49
C PRO A 480 -5.86 1.65 -36.68
N PRO A 481 -4.54 1.66 -36.97
CA PRO A 481 -4.04 2.32 -38.17
C PRO A 481 -4.60 1.66 -39.44
N GLU A 482 -4.86 2.45 -40.49
CA GLU A 482 -5.39 1.99 -41.78
C GLU A 482 -4.51 0.94 -42.47
N ARG A 483 -3.21 0.89 -42.14
CA ARG A 483 -2.23 -0.04 -42.72
C ARG A 483 -1.65 -0.95 -41.65
N ALA A 484 -1.72 -2.25 -41.91
CA ALA A 484 -1.07 -3.26 -41.07
C ALA A 484 0.46 -3.21 -41.25
N THR A 485 1.20 -3.23 -40.14
CA THR A 485 2.66 -3.29 -40.14
C THR A 485 3.12 -4.70 -40.49
N GLN A 486 4.09 -4.80 -41.41
CA GLN A 486 4.71 -6.07 -41.75
C GLN A 486 5.90 -6.36 -40.85
N PHE A 487 6.20 -7.64 -40.61
CA PHE A 487 7.32 -8.03 -39.74
C PHE A 487 8.66 -7.46 -40.24
N CYS A 488 8.89 -7.43 -41.56
CA CYS A 488 10.08 -6.83 -42.16
C CYS A 488 10.18 -5.31 -41.94
N GLU A 489 9.06 -4.61 -41.81
CA GLU A 489 9.05 -3.17 -41.51
C GLU A 489 9.32 -2.95 -40.02
N TRP A 490 8.73 -3.79 -39.16
CA TRP A 490 8.86 -3.71 -37.71
C TRP A 490 10.28 -4.06 -37.23
N ILE A 491 10.83 -5.21 -37.64
CA ILE A 491 12.15 -5.69 -37.19
C ILE A 491 13.31 -4.79 -37.67
N SER A 492 13.10 -4.03 -38.76
CA SER A 492 14.08 -3.09 -39.29
C SER A 492 14.07 -1.72 -38.61
N THR A 493 13.21 -1.47 -37.61
CA THR A 493 13.24 -0.22 -36.85
C THR A 493 14.53 -0.11 -36.01
N PRO A 494 15.02 1.11 -35.69
CA PRO A 494 16.29 1.29 -34.99
C PRO A 494 16.37 0.58 -33.63
N VAL A 495 15.24 0.52 -32.91
CA VAL A 495 15.09 -0.16 -31.61
C VAL A 495 15.24 -1.68 -31.76
N MET A 496 14.70 -2.22 -32.85
CA MET A 496 14.59 -3.65 -33.12
C MET A 496 15.84 -4.25 -33.74
N CYS A 497 16.52 -3.45 -34.56
CA CYS A 497 17.64 -3.90 -35.36
C CYS A 497 18.69 -4.60 -34.51
N THR A 498 19.02 -4.11 -33.31
CA THR A 498 20.05 -4.72 -32.44
C THR A 498 19.79 -6.18 -32.04
N SER A 499 18.53 -6.60 -31.92
CA SER A 499 18.14 -7.97 -31.51
C SER A 499 17.55 -8.80 -32.66
N ALA A 500 17.43 -8.20 -33.86
CA ALA A 500 16.77 -8.80 -35.01
C ALA A 500 17.34 -10.15 -35.42
N GLY A 501 18.66 -10.28 -35.49
CA GLY A 501 19.32 -11.52 -35.89
C GLY A 501 18.96 -12.70 -34.98
N LEU A 502 18.88 -12.49 -33.66
CA LEU A 502 18.55 -13.56 -32.70
C LEU A 502 17.06 -13.95 -32.77
N ILE A 503 16.18 -12.98 -32.95
CA ILE A 503 14.74 -13.24 -33.11
C ILE A 503 14.49 -13.99 -34.42
N ILE A 504 15.09 -13.55 -35.52
CA ILE A 504 14.99 -14.21 -36.83
C ILE A 504 15.57 -15.62 -36.76
N ASP A 505 16.73 -15.82 -36.11
CA ASP A 505 17.33 -17.14 -35.96
C ASP A 505 16.38 -18.12 -35.24
N ARG A 506 15.75 -17.67 -34.14
CA ARG A 506 14.78 -18.47 -33.39
C ARG A 506 13.48 -18.73 -34.15
N LEU A 507 12.99 -17.76 -34.93
CA LEU A 507 11.83 -17.97 -35.79
C LEU A 507 12.15 -18.98 -36.90
N LEU A 508 13.31 -18.83 -37.55
CA LEU A 508 13.77 -19.77 -38.56
C LEU A 508 13.92 -21.18 -37.97
N GLU A 509 14.40 -21.35 -36.73
CA GLU A 509 14.43 -22.67 -36.05
C GLU A 509 13.07 -23.40 -36.02
N HIS A 510 11.94 -22.71 -36.15
CA HIS A 510 10.60 -23.33 -36.06
C HIS A 510 9.86 -23.34 -37.39
N VAL A 511 10.47 -22.78 -38.43
CA VAL A 511 9.89 -22.68 -39.77
C VAL A 511 10.77 -23.44 -40.76
N ALA A 512 10.13 -24.00 -41.78
CA ALA A 512 10.74 -24.82 -42.83
C ALA A 512 11.59 -23.96 -43.81
N HIS A 513 11.28 -24.05 -45.10
CA HIS A 513 11.87 -23.23 -46.14
C HIS A 513 11.10 -21.91 -46.24
N VAL A 514 11.80 -20.78 -46.17
CA VAL A 514 11.21 -19.44 -46.25
C VAL A 514 12.04 -18.58 -47.19
N GLN A 515 11.38 -17.87 -48.11
CA GLN A 515 12.02 -16.84 -48.92
C GLN A 515 11.99 -15.51 -48.17
N LEU A 516 13.16 -14.99 -47.80
CA LEU A 516 13.26 -13.68 -47.13
C LEU A 516 13.05 -12.55 -48.14
N CYS A 517 12.32 -11.50 -47.73
CA CYS A 517 12.13 -10.31 -48.56
C CYS A 517 13.42 -9.48 -48.68
N SER A 518 13.46 -8.59 -49.67
CA SER A 518 14.61 -7.70 -49.93
C SER A 518 15.10 -6.96 -48.67
N LYS A 519 14.16 -6.38 -47.90
CA LYS A 519 14.45 -5.62 -46.68
C LYS A 519 15.02 -6.46 -45.53
N LEU A 520 14.60 -7.72 -45.38
CA LEU A 520 15.17 -8.63 -44.38
C LEU A 520 16.57 -9.09 -44.80
N ASN A 521 16.81 -9.30 -46.10
CA ASN A 521 18.15 -9.61 -46.60
C ASN A 521 19.11 -8.44 -46.38
N GLU A 522 18.70 -7.20 -46.69
CA GLU A 522 19.48 -5.99 -46.40
C GLU A 522 19.81 -5.85 -44.91
N LEU A 523 18.83 -6.12 -44.03
CA LEU A 523 19.04 -6.10 -42.58
C LEU A 523 20.10 -7.14 -42.16
N LEU A 524 20.01 -8.37 -42.65
CA LEU A 524 20.97 -9.43 -42.33
C LEU A 524 22.37 -9.16 -42.90
N ASP A 525 22.46 -8.44 -44.03
CA ASP A 525 23.73 -8.03 -44.65
C ASP A 525 24.39 -6.83 -43.97
N SER A 526 23.62 -6.04 -43.22
CA SER A 526 24.14 -4.86 -42.52
C SER A 526 25.10 -5.19 -41.36
N ARG A 527 25.13 -6.43 -40.87
CA ARG A 527 25.98 -6.86 -39.76
C ARG A 527 26.59 -8.23 -40.01
N GLU A 528 27.91 -8.33 -39.87
CA GLU A 528 28.66 -9.58 -40.07
C GLU A 528 28.24 -10.69 -39.09
N GLU A 529 27.82 -10.32 -37.87
CA GLU A 529 27.38 -11.25 -36.83
C GLU A 529 26.17 -12.13 -37.25
N TRP A 530 25.38 -11.70 -38.24
CA TRP A 530 24.17 -12.41 -38.67
C TRP A 530 24.34 -13.22 -39.97
N LEU A 531 25.55 -13.29 -40.52
CA LEU A 531 25.86 -14.12 -41.69
C LEU A 531 25.52 -15.60 -41.48
N ALA A 532 25.63 -16.10 -40.24
CA ALA A 532 25.19 -17.46 -39.89
C ALA A 532 23.67 -17.64 -40.03
N VAL A 533 22.88 -16.64 -39.63
CA VAL A 533 21.41 -16.64 -39.74
C VAL A 533 20.98 -16.58 -41.20
N LYS A 534 21.66 -15.76 -42.02
CA LYS A 534 21.44 -15.69 -43.47
C LYS A 534 21.70 -17.04 -44.14
N ARG A 535 22.83 -17.70 -43.84
CA ARG A 535 23.12 -19.06 -44.35
C ARG A 535 22.03 -20.07 -44.00
N LYS A 536 21.46 -20.01 -42.79
CA LYS A 536 20.33 -20.87 -42.38
C LYS A 536 19.05 -20.61 -43.17
N SER A 537 18.83 -19.39 -43.64
CA SER A 537 17.65 -19.04 -44.45
C SER A 537 17.77 -19.50 -45.92
N SER A 538 18.99 -19.56 -46.46
CA SER A 538 19.27 -19.94 -47.85
C SER A 538 19.51 -21.44 -48.04
N SER A 539 19.78 -22.18 -46.97
CA SER A 539 20.02 -23.63 -47.02
C SER A 539 18.72 -24.42 -46.91
N ALA A 540 18.49 -25.36 -47.83
CA ALA A 540 17.39 -26.31 -47.71
C ALA A 540 17.57 -27.15 -46.45
N ARG A 541 16.64 -27.03 -45.49
CA ARG A 541 16.73 -27.74 -44.22
C ARG A 541 16.57 -29.26 -44.39
N PRO A 542 17.28 -30.08 -43.59
CA PRO A 542 17.13 -31.53 -43.65
C PRO A 542 15.68 -31.98 -43.41
N LEU A 543 15.24 -33.04 -44.09
CA LEU A 543 13.92 -33.66 -43.89
C LEU A 543 13.63 -33.98 -42.42
N LEU A 544 14.67 -34.37 -41.67
CA LEU A 544 14.60 -34.59 -40.22
C LEU A 544 14.10 -33.36 -39.45
N HIS A 545 14.34 -32.13 -39.89
CA HIS A 545 13.80 -30.97 -39.21
C HIS A 545 12.28 -30.83 -39.44
N LEU A 546 11.86 -31.01 -40.70
CA LEU A 546 10.45 -30.92 -41.12
C LEU A 546 9.59 -32.02 -40.48
N CYS A 547 10.12 -33.24 -40.42
CA CYS A 547 9.47 -34.35 -39.74
C CYS A 547 9.29 -34.05 -38.24
N ARG A 548 10.27 -33.44 -37.57
CA ARG A 548 10.15 -33.08 -36.15
C ARG A 548 8.99 -32.13 -35.90
N LEU A 549 8.90 -31.04 -36.67
CA LEU A 549 7.83 -30.04 -36.54
C LEU A 549 6.46 -30.67 -36.82
N ARG A 550 6.36 -31.51 -37.87
CA ARG A 550 5.12 -32.22 -38.21
C ARG A 550 4.71 -33.24 -37.16
N ILE A 551 5.67 -33.93 -36.54
CA ILE A 551 5.39 -34.88 -35.46
C ILE A 551 4.93 -34.11 -34.21
N ARG A 552 5.57 -32.99 -33.87
CA ARG A 552 5.15 -32.13 -32.74
C ARG A 552 3.74 -31.59 -32.94
N SER A 553 3.39 -31.14 -34.14
CA SER A 553 2.03 -30.65 -34.43
C SER A 553 0.97 -31.75 -34.32
N GLN A 554 1.29 -32.99 -34.73
CA GLN A 554 0.39 -34.13 -34.65
C GLN A 554 0.24 -34.72 -33.23
N ILE A 555 1.29 -34.70 -32.41
CA ILE A 555 1.23 -35.15 -31.02
C ILE A 555 0.32 -34.23 -30.19
N GLY A 556 0.29 -32.94 -30.50
CA GLY A 556 -0.53 -31.96 -29.80
C GLY A 556 0.06 -31.52 -28.47
N ARG A 557 -0.31 -30.31 -28.04
CA ARG A 557 0.31 -29.56 -26.93
C ARG A 557 0.31 -30.32 -25.60
N HIS A 558 -0.81 -30.94 -25.23
CA HIS A 558 -0.94 -31.64 -23.95
C HIS A 558 -0.05 -32.89 -23.84
N ARG A 559 0.12 -33.62 -24.95
CA ARG A 559 0.92 -34.86 -24.97
C ARG A 559 2.42 -34.57 -25.03
N LEU A 560 2.83 -33.44 -25.65
CA LEU A 560 4.22 -33.00 -25.66
C LEU A 560 4.76 -32.66 -24.26
N LYS A 561 3.94 -32.21 -23.32
CA LYS A 561 4.37 -31.92 -21.93
C LYS A 561 4.79 -33.18 -21.18
N SER A 562 4.14 -34.30 -21.49
CA SER A 562 4.43 -35.60 -20.89
C SER A 562 5.17 -36.51 -21.88
N LEU A 563 6.03 -35.92 -22.73
CA LEU A 563 6.78 -36.62 -23.78
C LEU A 563 7.54 -37.85 -23.27
N ARG A 564 8.06 -37.78 -22.04
CA ARG A 564 8.78 -38.87 -21.35
C ARG A 564 7.87 -39.99 -20.82
N SER A 565 6.56 -39.73 -20.70
CA SER A 565 5.56 -40.72 -20.27
C SER A 565 4.80 -41.35 -21.44
N LEU A 566 4.96 -40.79 -22.65
CA LEU A 566 4.36 -41.38 -23.84
C LEU A 566 5.08 -42.70 -24.15
N PRO A 567 4.35 -43.71 -24.68
CA PRO A 567 4.95 -44.97 -25.14
C PRO A 567 5.69 -44.75 -26.46
N LEU A 568 6.69 -43.87 -26.47
CA LEU A 568 7.54 -43.54 -27.61
C LEU A 568 8.96 -44.03 -27.33
N PRO A 569 9.71 -44.49 -28.35
CA PRO A 569 11.11 -44.86 -28.18
C PRO A 569 11.96 -43.68 -27.66
N ASP A 570 12.91 -43.93 -26.76
CA ASP A 570 13.80 -42.91 -26.15
C ASP A 570 14.53 -42.04 -27.18
N ARG A 571 14.85 -42.61 -28.35
CA ARG A 571 15.47 -41.88 -29.46
C ARG A 571 14.50 -40.84 -30.04
N LEU A 572 13.23 -41.17 -30.16
CA LEU A 572 12.21 -40.24 -30.64
C LEU A 572 11.91 -39.16 -29.59
N ILE A 573 11.93 -39.53 -28.30
CA ILE A 573 11.78 -38.59 -27.19
C ILE A 573 12.90 -37.55 -27.23
N ARG A 574 14.18 -37.99 -27.29
CA ARG A 574 15.35 -37.09 -27.43
C ARG A 574 15.29 -36.20 -28.66
N TYR A 575 14.93 -36.80 -29.80
CA TYR A 575 14.76 -36.07 -31.06
C TYR A 575 13.66 -35.01 -31.00
N LEU A 576 12.58 -35.23 -30.23
CA LEU A 576 11.49 -34.27 -30.05
C LEU A 576 11.76 -33.21 -28.96
N SER A 577 12.67 -33.45 -28.02
CA SER A 577 12.97 -32.56 -26.88
C SER A 577 14.07 -31.52 -27.11
N HIS A 578 14.67 -31.43 -28.31
CA HIS A 578 15.82 -30.55 -28.60
C HIS A 578 17.01 -30.78 -27.63
N THR A 579 17.10 -31.96 -27.02
CA THR A 579 18.24 -32.40 -26.22
C THR A 579 19.05 -33.31 -27.12
N ASP A 580 20.07 -32.75 -27.75
CA ASP A 580 21.07 -33.55 -28.48
C ASP A 580 21.89 -34.40 -27.50
#